data_AF-Q6YMC0-F1
#
_entry.id   AF-Q6YMC0-F1
#
_cell.length_a   1.000
_cell.length_b   1.000
_cell.length_c   1.000
_cell.angle_alpha   90.00
_cell.angle_beta   90.00
_cell.angle_gamma   90.00
#
_symmetry.space_group_name_H-M   'P 1'
#
loop_
_entity.id
_entity.type
_entity.pdbx_description
1 polymer ?
#
loop_
_entity_poly.entity_id
_entity_poly.type
_entity_poly.pdbx_seq_one_letter_code
_entity_poly.pdbx_strand_id
1 'polypeptide(L)'
;MDWMKISLYDNASPIMEQLILFHDYTMVVISSILSIVSFTMLKMILNKFTSTKIIENQMIELMWTLIPTIILSFIALPSLHLLYLMDELNNPLLTIKII
;
A
#
# COMPACT_ATOMS: atom_id res chain seq x y z
N MET A 1 2.91 -8.38 -24.98
CA MET A 1 1.75 -8.95 -24.29
C MET A 1 2.11 -10.39 -24.00
N ASP A 2 2.91 -10.58 -22.97
CA ASP A 2 3.32 -11.93 -22.60
C ASP A 2 2.18 -12.50 -21.77
N TRP A 3 1.61 -13.60 -22.25
CA TRP A 3 0.61 -14.33 -21.51
C TRP A 3 1.21 -14.69 -20.14
N MET A 4 0.47 -14.39 -19.08
CA MET A 4 0.85 -14.66 -17.68
C MET A 4 1.86 -13.68 -17.03
N LYS A 5 2.05 -12.45 -17.55
CA LYS A 5 2.82 -11.42 -16.81
C LYS A 5 2.02 -10.94 -15.58
N ILE A 6 2.57 -11.18 -14.38
CA ILE A 6 1.99 -10.75 -13.09
C ILE A 6 2.40 -9.31 -12.74
N SER A 7 3.56 -8.86 -13.20
CA SER A 7 4.07 -7.51 -12.99
C SER A 7 3.55 -6.52 -14.04
N LEU A 8 3.75 -5.22 -13.77
CA LEU A 8 3.44 -4.13 -14.69
C LEU A 8 4.25 -4.23 -15.99
N TYR A 9 3.77 -3.57 -17.05
CA TYR A 9 4.53 -3.42 -18.28
C TYR A 9 5.77 -2.56 -18.08
N ASP A 10 6.75 -2.79 -18.96
CA ASP A 10 8.00 -2.05 -18.92
C ASP A 10 7.75 -0.57 -19.23
N ASN A 11 8.58 0.27 -18.63
CA ASN A 11 8.33 1.69 -18.47
C ASN A 11 8.57 2.41 -19.80
N ALA A 12 7.59 3.19 -20.28
CA ALA A 12 7.73 4.00 -21.49
C ALA A 12 7.87 5.51 -21.21
N SER A 13 7.77 5.93 -19.95
CA SER A 13 7.90 7.32 -19.50
C SER A 13 8.52 7.40 -18.11
N PRO A 14 9.18 8.51 -17.73
CA PRO A 14 9.75 8.69 -16.40
C PRO A 14 8.69 8.65 -15.29
N ILE A 15 7.46 9.09 -15.58
CA ILE A 15 6.32 9.01 -14.65
C ILE A 15 5.95 7.55 -14.38
N MET A 16 5.94 6.70 -15.41
CA MET A 16 5.65 5.27 -15.26
C MET A 16 6.69 4.56 -14.37
N GLU A 17 7.96 4.96 -14.45
CA GLU A 17 8.99 4.42 -13.57
C GLU A 17 8.73 4.73 -12.11
N GLN A 18 8.37 5.99 -11.81
CA GLN A 18 8.03 6.39 -10.45
C GLN A 18 6.77 5.68 -9.93
N LEU A 19 5.77 5.44 -10.79
CA LEU A 19 4.58 4.68 -10.45
C LEU A 19 4.89 3.22 -10.11
N ILE A 20 5.82 2.58 -10.81
CA ILE A 20 6.25 1.20 -10.51
C ILE A 20 6.99 1.15 -9.17
N LEU A 21 7.87 2.11 -8.90
CA LEU A 21 8.56 2.21 -7.59
C LEU A 21 7.56 2.40 -6.44
N PHE A 22 6.55 3.25 -6.63
CA PHE A 22 5.49 3.44 -5.64
C PHE A 22 4.63 2.18 -5.48
N HIS A 23 4.28 1.51 -6.57
CA HIS A 23 3.56 0.24 -6.52
C HIS A 23 4.32 -0.78 -5.67
N ASP A 24 5.61 -0.99 -5.94
CA ASP A 24 6.41 -1.99 -5.21
C ASP A 24 6.54 -1.63 -3.72
N TYR A 25 6.71 -0.35 -3.40
CA TYR A 25 6.67 0.13 -2.02
C TYR A 25 5.33 -0.21 -1.34
N THR A 26 4.20 0.09 -1.97
CA THR A 26 2.88 -0.21 -1.39
C THR A 26 2.63 -1.71 -1.25
N MET A 27 3.10 -2.53 -2.19
CA MET A 27 2.96 -3.98 -2.14
C MET A 27 3.75 -4.61 -0.99
N VAL A 28 4.94 -4.09 -0.69
CA VAL A 28 5.71 -4.51 0.51
C VAL A 28 4.94 -4.17 1.78
N VAL A 29 4.35 -2.98 1.88
CA VAL A 29 3.56 -2.60 3.05
C VAL A 29 2.34 -3.49 3.22
N ILE A 30 1.55 -3.71 2.16
CA ILE A 30 0.34 -4.55 2.21
C ILE A 30 0.68 -6.00 2.59
N SER A 31 1.71 -6.58 1.98
CA SER A 31 2.14 -7.95 2.30
C SER A 31 2.62 -8.08 3.75
N SER A 32 3.29 -7.07 4.30
CA SER A 32 3.69 -7.05 5.72
C SER A 32 2.47 -7.07 6.66
N ILE A 33 1.43 -6.28 6.37
CA ILE A 33 0.18 -6.26 7.16
C ILE A 33 -0.50 -7.63 7.10
N LEU A 34 -0.63 -8.21 5.89
CA LEU A 34 -1.24 -9.53 5.71
C LEU A 34 -0.49 -10.63 6.47
N SER A 35 0.85 -10.58 6.48
CA SER A 35 1.67 -11.54 7.24
C SER A 35 1.44 -11.43 8.76
N ILE A 36 1.31 -10.21 9.30
CA ILE A 36 1.06 -9.97 10.73
C ILE A 36 -0.33 -10.47 11.11
N VAL A 37 -1.35 -10.12 10.32
CA VAL A 37 -2.73 -10.54 10.58
C VAL A 37 -2.85 -12.06 10.51
N SER A 38 -2.32 -12.69 9.46
CA SER A 38 -2.33 -14.16 9.34
C SER A 38 -1.58 -14.84 10.49
N PHE A 39 -0.43 -14.31 10.91
CA PHE A 39 0.29 -14.83 12.08
C PHE A 39 -0.53 -14.74 13.37
N THR A 40 -1.20 -13.60 13.63
CA THR A 40 -2.05 -13.46 14.83
C THR A 40 -3.22 -14.43 14.81
N MET A 41 -3.86 -14.63 13.66
CA MET A 41 -4.94 -15.60 13.49
C MET A 41 -4.47 -17.03 13.76
N LEU A 42 -3.35 -17.43 13.17
CA LEU A 42 -2.75 -18.75 13.41
C LEU A 42 -2.43 -18.97 14.89
N LYS A 43 -1.87 -17.96 15.55
CA LYS A 43 -1.55 -18.01 16.98
C LYS A 43 -2.80 -18.18 17.84
N MET A 44 -3.90 -17.51 17.50
CA MET A 44 -5.17 -17.66 18.22
C MET A 44 -5.75 -19.07 18.07
N ILE A 45 -5.66 -19.67 16.87
CA ILE A 45 -6.14 -21.04 16.62
C ILE A 45 -5.29 -22.07 17.37
N LEU A 46 -3.97 -21.90 17.41
CA LEU A 46 -3.04 -22.83 18.07
C LEU A 46 -3.00 -22.67 19.60
N ASN A 47 -3.63 -21.63 20.15
CA ASN A 47 -3.59 -21.35 21.57
C ASN A 47 -4.43 -22.38 22.36
N LYS A 48 -3.82 -23.03 23.36
CA LYS A 48 -4.48 -24.02 24.22
C LYS A 48 -5.21 -23.40 25.42
N PHE A 49 -4.89 -22.15 25.76
CA PHE A 49 -5.48 -21.49 26.93
C PHE A 49 -6.81 -20.85 26.58
N THR A 50 -7.84 -21.12 27.39
CA THR A 50 -9.16 -20.50 27.27
C THR A 50 -9.33 -19.39 28.30
N SER A 51 -9.75 -18.21 27.84
CA SER A 51 -10.26 -17.13 28.69
C SER A 51 -11.67 -16.81 28.25
N THR A 52 -12.64 -16.93 29.15
CA THR A 52 -14.05 -16.59 28.89
C THR A 52 -14.40 -15.16 29.27
N LYS A 53 -13.49 -14.46 29.97
CA LYS A 53 -13.67 -13.05 30.32
C LYS A 53 -13.21 -12.19 29.15
N ILE A 54 -14.15 -11.45 28.58
CA ILE A 54 -13.85 -10.36 27.66
C ILE A 54 -13.25 -9.24 28.51
N ILE A 55 -11.97 -8.97 28.31
CA ILE A 55 -11.30 -7.85 28.97
C ILE A 55 -11.33 -6.70 27.97
N GLU A 56 -12.14 -5.69 28.28
CA GLU A 56 -12.06 -4.41 27.59
C GLU A 56 -10.71 -3.77 27.93
N ASN A 57 -9.93 -3.44 26.90
CA ASN A 57 -8.64 -2.79 27.09
C ASN A 57 -8.47 -1.67 26.07
N GLN A 58 -8.83 -0.46 26.49
CA GLN A 58 -8.69 0.77 25.69
C GLN A 58 -7.27 1.00 25.19
N MET A 59 -6.24 0.54 25.93
CA MET A 59 -4.85 0.68 25.49
C MET A 59 -4.57 -0.17 24.24
N ILE A 60 -5.18 -1.37 24.11
CA ILE A 60 -5.03 -2.21 22.91
C ILE A 60 -5.75 -1.57 21.73
N GLU A 61 -6.94 -1.02 21.97
CA GLU A 61 -7.71 -0.35 20.92
C GLU A 61 -6.99 0.87 20.35
N LEU A 62 -6.38 1.67 21.24
CA LEU A 62 -5.58 2.82 20.83
C LEU A 62 -4.35 2.39 20.04
N MET A 63 -3.70 1.28 20.41
CA MET A 63 -2.54 0.77 19.67
C MET A 63 -2.91 0.27 18.27
N TRP A 64 -3.97 -0.54 18.13
CA TRP A 64 -4.37 -1.07 16.82
C TRP A 64 -5.04 -0.04 15.91
N THR A 65 -5.40 1.16 16.41
CA THR A 65 -5.93 2.26 15.61
C THR A 65 -4.80 3.17 15.14
N LEU A 66 -3.88 3.53 16.04
CA LEU A 66 -2.75 4.40 15.72
C LEU A 66 -1.77 3.75 14.73
N ILE A 67 -1.41 2.48 14.94
CA ILE A 67 -0.42 1.79 14.10
C ILE A 67 -0.84 1.81 12.61
N PRO A 68 -2.07 1.38 12.23
CA PRO A 68 -2.53 1.47 10.83
C PRO A 68 -2.62 2.89 10.29
N THR A 69 -3.06 3.88 11.08
CA THR A 69 -3.14 5.27 10.61
C THR A 69 -1.76 5.83 10.26
N ILE A 70 -0.74 5.52 11.05
CA ILE A 70 0.63 5.95 10.78
C ILE A 70 1.14 5.29 9.50
N ILE A 71 0.93 3.98 9.33
CA ILE A 71 1.34 3.25 8.11
C ILE A 71 0.67 3.85 6.86
N LEU A 72 -0.62 4.17 6.92
CA LEU A 72 -1.36 4.81 5.82
C LEU A 72 -0.80 6.21 5.50
N SER A 73 -0.42 7.00 6.51
CA SER A 73 0.18 8.33 6.28
C SER A 73 1.49 8.25 5.49
N PHE A 74 2.31 7.21 5.75
CA PHE A 74 3.56 6.97 5.01
C PHE A 74 3.32 6.56 3.56
N ILE A 75 2.20 5.91 3.25
CA ILE A 75 1.81 5.62 1.86
C ILE A 75 1.30 6.90 1.16
N ALA A 76 0.57 7.75 1.89
CA ALA A 76 -0.06 8.94 1.32
C ALA A 76 0.94 10.03 0.90
N LEU A 77 2.04 10.20 1.62
CA LEU A 77 3.05 11.22 1.28
C LEU A 77 3.69 11.03 -0.11
N PRO A 78 4.28 9.87 -0.45
CA PRO A 78 4.83 9.64 -1.78
C PRO A 78 3.74 9.61 -2.86
N SER A 79 2.52 9.16 -2.54
CA SER A 79 1.43 9.13 -3.53
C SER A 79 0.98 10.53 -3.96
N LEU A 80 0.83 11.46 -3.00
CA LEU A 80 0.47 12.85 -3.29
C LEU A 80 1.57 13.55 -4.07
N HIS A 81 2.83 13.31 -3.71
CA HIS A 81 3.96 13.87 -4.46
C HIS A 81 3.94 13.43 -5.93
N LEU A 82 3.67 12.15 -6.22
CA LEU A 82 3.55 11.66 -7.59
C LEU A 82 2.37 12.26 -8.33
N LEU A 83 1.22 12.44 -7.67
CA LEU A 83 0.06 13.08 -8.26
C LEU A 83 0.41 14.50 -8.76
N TYR A 84 1.11 15.28 -7.95
CA TYR A 84 1.52 16.63 -8.35
C TYR A 84 2.49 16.62 -9.53
N LEU A 85 3.44 15.68 -9.58
CA LEU A 85 4.35 15.53 -10.73
C LEU A 85 3.63 15.18 -12.03
N MET A 86 2.49 14.48 -11.95
CA MET A 86 1.68 14.13 -13.12
C MET A 86 0.86 15.32 -13.65
N ASP A 87 0.40 16.19 -12.75
CA ASP A 87 -0.39 17.38 -13.09
C ASP A 87 0.45 18.56 -13.56
N GLU A 88 1.78 18.51 -13.40
CA GLU A 88 2.68 19.53 -13.94
C GLU A 88 2.58 19.57 -15.47
N LEU A 89 1.90 20.62 -15.97
CA LEU A 89 1.79 20.94 -17.38
C LEU A 89 3.14 21.41 -17.90
N ASN A 90 3.95 20.47 -18.36
CA ASN A 90 5.15 20.77 -19.13
C ASN A 90 4.75 21.39 -20.47
N ASN A 91 5.37 22.52 -20.83
CA ASN A 91 5.16 23.20 -22.11
C ASN A 91 5.39 22.22 -23.28
N PRO A 92 4.34 21.74 -23.98
CA PRO A 92 4.50 20.68 -24.95
C PRO A 92 5.04 21.25 -26.27
N LEU A 93 5.98 20.53 -26.90
CA LEU A 93 6.47 20.87 -28.24
C LEU A 93 5.42 20.63 -29.34
N LEU A 94 4.47 19.73 -29.10
CA LEU A 94 3.49 19.28 -30.09
C LEU A 94 2.17 18.89 -29.42
N THR A 95 1.04 19.32 -29.99
CA THR A 95 -0.31 19.00 -29.50
C THR A 95 -1.07 18.14 -30.52
N ILE A 96 -1.48 16.93 -30.15
CA ILE A 96 -2.28 16.03 -30.98
C ILE A 96 -3.70 15.96 -30.43
N LYS A 97 -4.70 16.19 -31.28
CA LYS A 97 -6.11 15.99 -30.94
C LYS A 97 -6.59 14.66 -31.54
N ILE A 98 -7.14 13.80 -30.69
CA ILE A 98 -7.77 12.53 -31.09
C ILE A 98 -9.29 12.79 -31.09
N ILE A 99 -9.98 12.42 -32.18
CA ILE A 99 -11.43 12.60 -32.41
C ILE A 99 -12.16 11.30 -32.08
#